data_AF-A0A954IT76-F1
#
_entry.id   AF-A0A954IT76-F1
#
_cell.length_a   1.000
_cell.length_b   1.000
_cell.length_c   1.000
_cell.angle_alpha   90.00
_cell.angle_beta   90.00
_cell.angle_gamma   90.00
#
_symmetry.space_group_name_H-M   'P 1'
#
loop_
_entity.id
_entity.type
_entity.pdbx_description
1 polymer ?
#
loop_
_entity_poly.entity_id
_entity_poly.type
_entity_poly.pdbx_seq_one_letter_code
_entity_poly.pdbx_strand_id
1 'polypeptide(L)'
;MPVRFGFLLFCFAVLQVGSPAFVRGESSDSREVFFEKHVRPLLVKHCLECHGPKKQQAGLRLDGRKFLMEGNENGPAVVAGKPDDSRLMDVVKYVEGDIQMPPAGKLAAEDVAALEKWIQSGAYWPESDKVPGTDSKAEDSNAWKKHWAFQPIQGPALPEVIRPNWVKTPVDHFILDQLEEHDLQPAPEADRATWLRRVTFDLTGLPPTLVEVQSFLADDSATAWANVVDRLLSSPRYGERWGRYWLDVARYADTKGY
;
A
#
# COMPACT_ATOMS: atom_id res chain seq x y z
N MET A 1 58.77 90.75 14.24
CA MET A 1 57.97 89.84 15.10
C MET A 1 56.83 90.67 15.65
N PRO A 2 55.55 90.38 15.33
CA PRO A 2 54.83 89.20 15.84
C PRO A 2 54.03 88.43 14.76
N VAL A 3 53.29 87.44 15.26
CA VAL A 3 52.82 86.17 14.69
C VAL A 3 51.62 86.32 13.74
N ARG A 4 51.63 85.60 12.61
CA ARG A 4 50.46 85.40 11.72
C ARG A 4 49.64 84.18 12.19
N PHE A 5 48.38 84.40 12.58
CA PHE A 5 47.42 83.34 12.87
C PHE A 5 46.69 82.93 11.57
N GLY A 6 46.93 81.71 11.09
CA GLY A 6 46.19 81.12 9.98
C GLY A 6 44.94 80.40 10.49
N PHE A 7 43.76 80.86 10.08
CA PHE A 7 42.49 80.17 10.32
C PHE A 7 42.34 79.06 9.26
N LEU A 8 42.51 77.80 9.67
CA LEU A 8 42.13 76.63 8.86
C LEU A 8 40.64 76.34 9.09
N LEU A 9 39.81 76.64 8.09
CA LEU A 9 38.43 76.16 8.02
C LEU A 9 38.43 74.65 7.79
N PHE A 10 38.02 73.87 8.79
CA PHE A 10 37.77 72.44 8.66
C PHE A 10 36.29 72.24 8.29
N CYS A 11 36.01 71.93 7.03
CA CYS A 11 34.69 71.45 6.60
C CYS A 11 34.46 70.04 7.17
N PHE A 12 33.65 69.92 8.22
CA PHE A 12 33.12 68.65 8.67
C PHE A 12 32.02 68.18 7.70
N ALA A 13 32.38 67.30 6.77
CA ALA A 13 31.40 66.55 5.98
C ALA A 13 30.74 65.51 6.88
N VAL A 14 29.47 65.75 7.27
CA VAL A 14 28.64 64.77 7.97
C VAL A 14 28.19 63.73 6.95
N LEU A 15 28.88 62.59 6.90
CA LEU A 15 28.41 61.38 6.23
C LEU A 15 27.24 60.81 7.06
N GLN A 16 25.99 61.09 6.63
CA GLN A 16 24.84 60.32 7.08
C GLN A 16 24.96 58.90 6.54
N VAL A 17 25.46 57.99 7.38
CA VAL A 17 25.34 56.56 7.16
C VAL A 17 23.88 56.19 7.38
N GLY A 18 23.14 56.00 6.29
CA GLY A 18 21.79 55.46 6.32
C GLY A 18 21.81 54.10 7.02
N SER A 19 21.17 54.02 8.19
CA SER A 19 20.97 52.75 8.87
C SER A 19 20.13 51.84 7.99
N PRO A 20 20.54 50.60 7.70
CA PRO A 20 19.69 49.67 7.01
C PRO A 20 18.46 49.42 7.89
N ALA A 21 17.28 49.72 7.36
CA ALA A 21 16.04 49.25 7.95
C ALA A 21 16.12 47.73 8.02
N PHE A 22 16.31 47.20 9.23
CA PHE A 22 16.11 45.79 9.49
C PHE A 22 14.65 45.49 9.17
N VAL A 23 14.39 44.91 8.00
CA VAL A 23 13.14 44.20 7.73
C VAL A 23 13.10 43.10 8.77
N ARG A 24 12.26 43.29 9.78
CA ARG A 24 12.05 42.31 10.84
C ARG A 24 11.36 41.12 10.20
N GLY A 25 12.14 40.11 9.83
CA GLY A 25 11.60 38.84 9.38
C GLY A 25 10.63 38.32 10.43
N GLU A 26 9.42 37.96 10.02
CA GLU A 26 8.43 37.32 10.89
C GLU A 26 9.07 36.10 11.57
N SER A 27 8.94 36.03 12.89
CA SER A 27 9.43 34.90 13.68
C SER A 27 8.85 33.58 13.15
N SER A 28 9.56 32.47 13.33
CA SER A 28 9.05 31.13 13.00
C SER A 28 7.69 30.88 13.66
N ASP A 29 7.53 31.32 14.91
CA ASP A 29 6.32 31.19 15.72
C ASP A 29 5.10 31.88 15.07
N SER A 30 5.27 33.10 14.56
CA SER A 30 4.19 33.81 13.85
C SER A 30 3.79 33.15 12.52
N ARG A 31 4.74 32.51 11.81
CA ARG A 31 4.46 31.81 10.55
C ARG A 31 3.75 30.47 10.78
N GLU A 32 4.13 29.77 11.84
CA GLU A 32 3.46 28.54 12.28
C GLU A 32 2.02 28.81 12.69
N VAL A 33 1.78 29.80 13.56
CA VAL A 33 0.43 30.20 13.97
C VAL A 33 -0.44 30.58 12.77
N PHE A 34 0.11 31.33 11.80
CA PHE A 34 -0.63 31.68 10.58
C PHE A 34 -0.99 30.43 9.76
N PHE A 35 -0.03 29.53 9.56
CA PHE A 35 -0.23 28.30 8.80
C PHE A 35 -1.30 27.40 9.44
N GLU A 36 -1.21 27.14 10.75
CA GLU A 36 -2.15 26.28 11.47
C GLU A 36 -3.57 26.83 11.51
N LYS A 37 -3.70 28.16 11.58
CA LYS A 37 -5.01 28.81 11.69
C LYS A 37 -5.67 29.05 10.34
N HIS A 38 -4.90 29.36 9.29
CA HIS A 38 -5.45 29.88 8.04
C HIS A 38 -5.17 28.99 6.82
N VAL A 39 -4.13 28.15 6.83
CA VAL A 39 -3.71 27.40 5.64
C VAL A 39 -4.04 25.92 5.78
N ARG A 40 -3.60 25.27 6.88
CA ARG A 40 -3.82 23.84 7.09
C ARG A 40 -5.30 23.45 7.04
N PRO A 41 -6.24 24.19 7.67
CA PRO A 41 -7.65 23.85 7.59
C PRO A 41 -8.20 23.90 6.16
N LEU A 42 -7.70 24.81 5.32
CA LEU A 42 -8.09 24.93 3.91
C LEU A 42 -7.62 23.72 3.10
N LEU A 43 -6.34 23.37 3.24
CA LEU A 43 -5.79 22.19 2.56
C LEU A 43 -6.56 20.93 2.95
N VAL A 44 -6.78 20.71 4.25
CA VAL A 44 -7.51 19.55 4.77
C VAL A 44 -8.93 19.49 4.22
N LYS A 45 -9.65 20.61 4.25
CA LYS A 45 -11.07 20.67 3.88
C LYS A 45 -11.32 20.61 2.38
N HIS A 46 -10.46 21.25 1.58
CA HIS A 46 -10.73 21.49 0.17
C HIS A 46 -9.81 20.72 -0.80
N CYS A 47 -8.69 20.16 -0.30
CA CYS A 47 -7.67 19.57 -1.17
C CYS A 47 -7.38 18.09 -0.86
N LEU A 48 -7.27 17.71 0.42
CA LEU A 48 -6.70 16.41 0.80
C LEU A 48 -7.58 15.19 0.51
N GLU A 49 -8.89 15.37 0.28
CA GLU A 49 -9.77 14.27 -0.11
C GLU A 49 -9.36 13.67 -1.46
N CYS A 50 -8.90 14.51 -2.39
CA CYS A 50 -8.51 14.11 -3.75
C CYS A 50 -7.01 14.15 -4.03
N HIS A 51 -6.25 14.92 -3.24
CA HIS A 51 -4.80 15.11 -3.38
C HIS A 51 -4.06 14.79 -2.07
N GLY A 52 -4.47 13.71 -1.42
CA GLY A 52 -3.90 13.22 -0.15
C GLY A 52 -3.32 11.81 -0.28
N PRO A 53 -2.95 11.16 0.83
CA PRO A 53 -2.24 9.88 0.78
C PRO A 53 -3.09 8.74 0.20
N LYS A 54 -4.41 8.79 0.38
CA LYS A 54 -5.35 7.75 -0.08
C LYS A 54 -5.75 7.90 -1.55
N LYS A 55 -5.72 9.12 -2.09
CA LYS A 55 -6.16 9.45 -3.45
C LYS A 55 -5.30 10.57 -4.00
N GLN A 56 -4.73 10.35 -5.17
CA GLN A 56 -3.74 11.23 -5.79
C GLN A 56 -4.18 11.57 -7.21
N GLN A 57 -5.24 12.37 -7.34
CA GLN A 57 -5.71 12.79 -8.66
C GLN A 57 -4.61 13.58 -9.38
N ALA A 58 -4.41 13.24 -10.67
CA ALA A 58 -3.30 13.75 -11.48
C ALA A 58 -1.91 13.54 -10.85
N GLY A 59 -1.74 12.51 -10.01
CA GLY A 59 -0.47 12.22 -9.33
C GLY A 59 -0.04 13.28 -8.31
N LEU A 60 -0.94 14.16 -7.87
CA LEU A 60 -0.61 15.30 -7.01
C LEU A 60 -0.91 15.02 -5.53
N ARG A 61 -0.01 15.46 -4.65
CA ARG A 61 -0.08 15.37 -3.18
C ARG A 61 0.12 16.75 -2.55
N LEU A 62 -0.80 17.18 -1.66
CA LEU A 62 -0.82 18.52 -1.04
C LEU A 62 -0.76 18.50 0.49
N ASP A 63 -0.56 17.33 1.09
CA ASP A 63 -0.52 17.09 2.55
C ASP A 63 0.89 17.12 3.16
N GLY A 64 1.89 17.56 2.39
CA GLY A 64 3.26 17.68 2.88
C GLY A 64 4.09 18.64 2.06
N ARG A 65 5.00 19.35 2.72
CA ARG A 65 5.88 20.36 2.10
C ARG A 65 6.65 19.81 0.89
N LYS A 66 7.23 18.62 1.03
CA LYS A 66 8.01 17.98 -0.03
C LYS A 66 7.15 17.81 -1.30
N PHE A 67 5.95 17.26 -1.14
CA PHE A 67 5.04 16.98 -2.26
C PHE A 67 4.52 18.26 -2.93
N LEU A 68 4.27 19.31 -2.17
CA LEU A 68 3.88 20.62 -2.71
C LEU A 68 4.97 21.22 -3.61
N MET A 69 6.23 21.07 -3.22
CA MET A 69 7.39 21.61 -3.94
C MET A 69 7.79 20.74 -5.14
N GLU A 70 7.59 19.42 -5.06
CA GLU A 70 7.81 18.51 -6.19
C GLU A 70 6.67 18.60 -7.22
N GLY A 71 5.42 18.64 -6.75
CA GLY A 71 4.22 18.69 -7.59
C GLY A 71 3.98 17.41 -8.38
N ASN A 72 3.68 17.54 -9.68
CA ASN A 72 3.43 16.41 -10.59
C ASN A 72 4.12 16.64 -11.96
N GLU A 73 3.67 15.96 -13.02
CA GLU A 73 4.22 16.10 -14.37
C GLU A 73 4.16 17.54 -14.92
N ASN A 74 3.30 18.40 -14.36
CA ASN A 74 3.20 19.82 -14.71
C ASN A 74 4.12 20.73 -13.86
N GLY A 75 4.99 20.14 -13.04
CA GLY A 75 5.92 20.85 -12.17
C GLY A 75 5.37 21.11 -10.75
N PRO A 76 6.04 21.98 -9.97
CA PRO A 76 5.71 22.29 -8.58
C PRO A 76 4.29 22.80 -8.41
N ALA A 77 3.58 22.34 -7.38
CA ALA A 77 2.29 22.93 -7.02
C ALA A 77 2.47 24.31 -6.38
N VAL A 78 3.54 24.49 -5.59
CA VAL A 78 3.88 25.74 -4.92
C VAL A 78 5.35 26.06 -5.14
N VAL A 79 5.62 27.31 -5.54
CA VAL A 79 6.96 27.90 -5.61
C VAL A 79 7.10 28.90 -4.47
N ALA A 80 7.88 28.56 -3.45
CA ALA A 80 8.03 29.38 -2.26
C ALA A 80 8.46 30.83 -2.58
N GLY A 81 7.72 31.80 -2.06
CA GLY A 81 7.94 33.23 -2.28
C GLY A 81 7.39 33.78 -3.59
N LYS A 82 6.81 32.93 -4.46
CA LYS A 82 6.34 33.33 -5.80
C LYS A 82 4.92 32.83 -6.08
N PRO A 83 3.88 33.53 -5.60
CA PRO A 83 2.49 33.16 -5.84
C PRO A 83 2.12 33.08 -7.31
N ASP A 84 2.63 34.00 -8.14
CA ASP A 84 2.33 34.06 -9.58
C ASP A 84 3.01 32.93 -10.39
N ASP A 85 4.09 32.35 -9.86
CA ASP A 85 4.76 31.18 -10.45
C ASP A 85 4.21 29.86 -9.86
N SER A 86 3.22 29.91 -8.97
CA SER A 86 2.71 28.74 -8.25
C SER A 86 1.43 28.21 -8.87
N ARG A 87 1.49 26.98 -9.38
CA ARG A 87 0.36 26.33 -10.04
C ARG A 87 -0.91 26.26 -9.19
N LEU A 88 -0.76 26.11 -7.87
CA LEU A 88 -1.85 26.13 -6.93
C LEU A 88 -2.69 27.41 -7.07
N MET A 89 -2.06 28.57 -7.29
CA MET A 89 -2.77 29.85 -7.41
C MET A 89 -3.57 29.95 -8.71
N ASP A 90 -3.06 29.45 -9.83
CA ASP A 90 -3.78 29.46 -11.11
C ASP A 90 -5.12 28.72 -10.98
N VAL A 91 -5.07 27.52 -10.40
CA VAL A 91 -6.22 26.63 -10.32
C VAL A 91 -7.24 27.08 -9.28
N VAL A 92 -6.82 27.74 -8.18
CA VAL A 92 -7.77 28.27 -7.17
C VAL A 92 -8.31 29.66 -7.54
N LYS A 93 -7.57 30.45 -8.32
CA LYS A 93 -8.07 31.74 -8.86
C LYS A 93 -9.00 31.53 -10.05
N TYR A 94 -9.01 30.34 -10.65
CA TYR A 94 -9.77 29.97 -11.85
C TYR A 94 -9.30 30.81 -13.03
N VAL A 95 -7.98 30.82 -13.27
CA VAL A 95 -7.40 31.47 -14.45
C VAL A 95 -7.99 30.83 -15.71
N GLU A 96 -8.32 31.67 -16.69
CA GLU A 96 -8.96 31.22 -17.92
C GLU A 96 -8.05 30.26 -18.70
N GLY A 97 -8.64 29.17 -19.23
CA GLY A 97 -7.90 28.11 -19.92
C GLY A 97 -7.32 27.04 -19.00
N ASP A 98 -7.53 27.14 -17.69
CA ASP A 98 -7.04 26.18 -16.70
C ASP A 98 -8.10 25.26 -16.10
N ILE A 99 -7.64 24.20 -15.44
CA ILE A 99 -8.47 23.35 -14.59
C ILE A 99 -8.82 24.11 -13.32
N GLN A 100 -10.11 24.18 -13.02
CA GLN A 100 -10.64 24.87 -11.84
C GLN A 100 -10.68 23.94 -10.63
N MET A 101 -10.06 24.36 -9.52
CA MET A 101 -10.01 23.60 -8.27
C MET A 101 -10.35 24.49 -7.08
N PRO A 102 -11.21 24.04 -6.13
CA PRO A 102 -11.89 22.74 -6.07
C PRO A 102 -13.09 22.62 -7.03
N PRO A 103 -13.40 21.42 -7.57
CA PRO A 103 -14.51 21.24 -8.52
C PRO A 103 -15.88 21.46 -7.90
N ALA A 104 -16.00 21.35 -6.57
CA ALA A 104 -17.25 21.57 -5.84
C ALA A 104 -17.63 23.06 -5.72
N GLY A 105 -16.72 23.98 -6.02
CA GLY A 105 -16.97 25.42 -5.93
C GLY A 105 -15.71 26.22 -5.60
N LYS A 106 -15.68 27.47 -6.05
CA LYS A 106 -14.55 28.39 -5.85
C LYS A 106 -14.40 28.73 -4.37
N LEU A 107 -13.15 28.81 -3.91
CA LEU A 107 -12.84 29.23 -2.54
C LEU A 107 -13.28 30.68 -2.29
N ALA A 108 -13.54 31.00 -1.01
CA ALA A 108 -13.80 32.37 -0.60
C ALA A 108 -12.58 33.27 -0.88
N ALA A 109 -12.81 34.56 -1.11
CA ALA A 109 -11.72 35.48 -1.49
C ALA A 109 -10.65 35.56 -0.38
N GLU A 110 -11.09 35.46 0.88
CA GLU A 110 -10.25 35.45 2.07
C GLU A 110 -9.36 34.20 2.14
N ASP A 111 -9.88 33.05 1.72
CA ASP A 111 -9.15 31.78 1.70
C ASP A 111 -8.09 31.78 0.59
N VAL A 112 -8.42 32.31 -0.59
CA VAL A 112 -7.46 32.50 -1.68
C VAL A 112 -6.35 33.47 -1.26
N ALA A 113 -6.72 34.58 -0.60
CA ALA A 113 -5.75 35.55 -0.09
C ALA A 113 -4.85 34.95 1.00
N ALA A 114 -5.37 34.05 1.85
CA ALA A 114 -4.57 33.35 2.85
C ALA A 114 -3.53 32.42 2.20
N LEU A 115 -3.90 31.68 1.16
CA LEU A 115 -2.98 30.84 0.39
C LEU A 115 -1.91 31.69 -0.32
N GLU A 116 -2.31 32.79 -0.96
CA GLU A 116 -1.40 33.71 -1.63
C GLU A 116 -0.36 34.30 -0.66
N LYS A 117 -0.82 34.82 0.48
CA LYS A 117 0.05 35.36 1.53
C LYS A 117 0.99 34.30 2.07
N TRP A 118 0.49 33.09 2.29
CA TRP A 118 1.31 31.98 2.77
C TRP A 118 2.45 31.64 1.78
N ILE A 119 2.13 31.52 0.48
CA ILE A 119 3.14 31.27 -0.54
C ILE A 119 4.15 32.42 -0.60
N GLN A 120 3.67 33.66 -0.59
CA GLN A 120 4.51 34.86 -0.60
C GLN A 120 5.47 34.91 0.60
N SER A 121 5.02 34.46 1.78
CA SER A 121 5.82 34.36 3.00
C SER A 121 6.81 33.17 3.03
N GLY A 122 6.96 32.47 1.91
CA GLY A 122 7.90 31.35 1.75
C GLY A 122 7.28 29.97 1.94
N ALA A 123 5.94 29.86 1.91
CA ALA A 123 5.20 28.61 2.04
C ALA A 123 5.66 27.78 3.26
N TYR A 124 5.66 28.43 4.44
CA TYR A 124 6.09 27.81 5.68
C TYR A 124 5.32 26.52 5.97
N TRP A 125 6.02 25.50 6.44
CA TRP A 125 5.44 24.23 6.89
C TRP A 125 6.20 23.76 8.13
N PRO A 126 5.52 23.35 9.22
CA PRO A 126 6.19 22.91 10.45
C PRO A 126 7.14 21.74 10.22
N GLU A 127 8.37 21.81 10.75
CA GLU A 127 9.36 20.72 10.63
C GLU A 127 8.96 19.46 11.43
N SER A 128 8.11 19.64 12.44
CA SER A 128 7.55 18.56 13.28
C SER A 128 6.52 17.70 12.55
N ASP A 129 5.98 18.18 11.42
CA ASP A 129 5.12 17.37 10.57
C ASP A 129 5.94 16.28 9.90
N LYS A 130 5.81 15.07 10.42
CA LYS A 130 6.12 13.86 9.64
C LYS A 130 5.31 13.96 8.36
N VAL A 131 5.97 14.00 7.21
CA VAL A 131 5.26 14.03 5.93
C VAL A 131 4.35 12.80 5.89
N PRO A 132 3.02 12.96 5.89
CA PRO A 132 2.13 11.82 5.94
C PRO A 132 2.40 10.96 4.70
N GLY A 133 2.74 9.68 4.87
CA GLY A 133 3.16 8.83 3.74
C GLY A 133 4.59 9.02 3.22
N THR A 134 5.50 9.74 3.90
CA THR A 134 6.95 9.41 3.86
C THR A 134 7.35 8.35 4.88
N ASP A 135 6.40 7.95 5.72
CA ASP A 135 6.19 6.52 5.92
C ASP A 135 5.76 5.94 4.58
N SER A 136 6.71 5.93 3.66
CA SER A 136 6.74 5.01 2.58
C SER A 136 6.68 3.64 3.26
N LYS A 137 5.47 3.15 3.49
CA LYS A 137 5.10 2.07 2.61
C LYS A 137 5.13 2.68 1.17
N ALA A 138 6.25 2.94 0.48
CA ALA A 138 7.11 1.88 -0.03
C ALA A 138 6.54 0.57 0.46
N GLU A 139 5.41 0.17 -0.13
CA GLU A 139 5.30 -1.23 -0.48
C GLU A 139 6.70 -1.60 -0.87
N ASP A 140 7.36 -2.31 0.04
CA ASP A 140 8.77 -2.59 -0.03
C ASP A 140 8.92 -2.98 -1.50
N SER A 141 9.69 -2.26 -2.32
CA SER A 141 9.68 -2.54 -3.77
C SER A 141 10.18 -3.97 -4.04
N ASN A 142 10.65 -4.61 -2.95
CA ASN A 142 11.03 -5.98 -2.76
C ASN A 142 10.10 -6.76 -1.79
N ALA A 143 8.86 -6.33 -1.51
CA ALA A 143 7.88 -7.03 -0.65
C ALA A 143 7.58 -8.40 -1.23
N TRP A 144 7.53 -8.48 -2.57
CA TRP A 144 7.44 -9.74 -3.29
C TRP A 144 8.64 -10.65 -2.97
N LYS A 145 9.86 -10.12 -2.77
CA LYS A 145 11.03 -10.90 -2.33
C LYS A 145 10.92 -11.41 -0.89
N LYS A 146 9.91 -11.02 -0.12
CA LYS A 146 9.61 -11.56 1.22
C LYS A 146 8.39 -12.47 1.21
N HIS A 147 7.63 -12.49 0.11
CA HIS A 147 6.44 -13.31 0.00
C HIS A 147 6.86 -14.78 -0.13
N TRP A 148 6.17 -15.67 0.62
CA TRP A 148 6.54 -17.08 0.81
C TRP A 148 6.75 -17.83 -0.52
N ALA A 149 5.93 -17.53 -1.54
CA ALA A 149 6.02 -18.16 -2.86
C ALA A 149 7.31 -17.83 -3.63
N PHE A 150 8.02 -16.76 -3.26
CA PHE A 150 9.30 -16.35 -3.87
C PHE A 150 10.50 -16.64 -2.96
N GLN A 151 10.30 -17.29 -1.82
CA GLN A 151 11.40 -17.79 -1.00
C GLN A 151 11.90 -19.14 -1.55
N PRO A 152 13.20 -19.44 -1.43
CA PRO A 152 13.68 -20.79 -1.62
C PRO A 152 12.91 -21.77 -0.72
N ILE A 153 12.50 -22.92 -1.28
CA ILE A 153 11.88 -23.98 -0.50
C ILE A 153 12.92 -24.49 0.51
N GLN A 154 12.60 -24.40 1.79
CA GLN A 154 13.41 -24.94 2.87
C GLN A 154 12.78 -26.25 3.33
N GLY A 155 13.59 -27.29 3.53
CA GLY A 155 13.17 -28.52 4.17
C GLY A 155 13.36 -28.40 5.68
N PRO A 156 12.30 -28.09 6.46
CA PRO A 156 12.43 -28.03 7.92
C PRO A 156 12.84 -29.39 8.48
N ALA A 157 13.55 -29.37 9.62
CA ALA A 157 13.79 -30.59 10.37
C ALA A 157 12.46 -31.24 10.76
N LEU A 158 12.41 -32.57 10.72
CA LEU A 158 11.22 -33.31 11.10
C LEU A 158 11.04 -33.24 12.62
N PRO A 159 9.84 -32.92 13.12
CA PRO A 159 9.54 -32.98 14.55
C PRO A 159 9.79 -34.37 15.13
N GLU A 160 10.26 -34.41 16.37
CA GLU A 160 10.30 -35.64 17.16
C GLU A 160 8.90 -35.96 17.66
N VAL A 161 8.43 -37.19 17.40
CA VAL A 161 7.08 -37.63 17.73
C VAL A 161 7.13 -38.83 18.65
N ILE A 162 6.17 -38.92 19.56
CA ILE A 162 6.06 -39.99 20.57
C ILE A 162 5.69 -41.31 19.89
N ARG A 163 4.92 -41.28 18.81
CA ARG A 163 4.38 -42.47 18.11
C ARG A 163 4.93 -42.62 16.68
N PRO A 164 6.24 -42.89 16.51
CA PRO A 164 6.87 -42.93 15.18
C PRO A 164 6.29 -44.03 14.27
N ASN A 165 5.71 -45.10 14.84
CA ASN A 165 5.14 -46.21 14.06
C ASN A 165 3.90 -45.82 13.23
N TRP A 166 3.25 -44.70 13.53
CA TRP A 166 2.09 -44.22 12.74
C TRP A 166 2.52 -43.43 11.49
N VAL A 167 3.74 -42.90 11.48
CA VAL A 167 4.28 -42.09 10.39
C VAL A 167 4.53 -42.96 9.15
N LYS A 168 3.92 -42.61 8.02
CA LYS A 168 4.12 -43.26 6.71
C LYS A 168 4.98 -42.40 5.78
N THR A 169 4.91 -41.08 5.93
CA THR A 169 5.64 -40.09 5.13
C THR A 169 6.21 -38.98 6.01
N PRO A 170 7.21 -38.20 5.55
CA PRO A 170 7.77 -37.09 6.33
C PRO A 170 6.74 -36.03 6.76
N VAL A 171 5.64 -35.86 6.00
CA VAL A 171 4.55 -34.93 6.35
C VAL A 171 3.82 -35.38 7.62
N ASP A 172 3.73 -36.69 7.85
CA ASP A 172 2.99 -37.24 9.00
C ASP A 172 3.66 -36.89 10.33
N HIS A 173 4.97 -36.58 10.35
CA HIS A 173 5.63 -36.04 11.55
C HIS A 173 4.99 -34.74 12.01
N PHE A 174 4.74 -33.81 11.09
CA PHE A 174 4.15 -32.51 11.42
C PHE A 174 2.69 -32.64 11.85
N ILE A 175 1.94 -33.57 11.23
CA ILE A 175 0.56 -33.84 11.63
C ILE A 175 0.53 -34.45 13.03
N LEU A 176 1.37 -35.45 13.28
CA LEU A 176 1.39 -36.17 14.55
C LEU A 176 1.92 -35.30 15.69
N ASP A 177 2.93 -34.47 15.45
CA ASP A 177 3.44 -33.46 16.39
C ASP A 177 2.30 -32.54 16.88
N GLN A 178 1.52 -31.98 15.95
CA GLN A 178 0.38 -31.13 16.29
C GLN A 178 -0.75 -31.89 17.00
N LEU A 179 -1.01 -33.15 16.65
CA LEU A 179 -1.96 -33.97 17.38
C LEU A 179 -1.48 -34.24 18.81
N GLU A 180 -0.20 -34.56 18.99
CA GLU A 180 0.41 -34.84 20.30
C GLU A 180 0.46 -33.61 21.20
N GLU A 181 0.78 -32.43 20.65
CA GLU A 181 0.73 -31.13 21.35
C GLU A 181 -0.68 -30.83 21.92
N HIS A 182 -1.72 -31.31 21.23
CA HIS A 182 -3.12 -31.10 21.61
C HIS A 182 -3.76 -32.31 22.32
N ASP A 183 -2.97 -33.30 22.77
CA ASP A 183 -3.45 -34.53 23.40
C ASP A 183 -4.46 -35.33 22.54
N LEU A 184 -4.39 -35.16 21.22
CA LEU A 184 -5.22 -35.85 20.24
C LEU A 184 -4.54 -37.12 19.71
N GLN A 185 -5.37 -38.01 19.20
CA GLN A 185 -4.93 -39.25 18.58
C GLN A 185 -5.42 -39.31 17.13
N PRO A 186 -4.62 -39.87 16.21
CA PRO A 186 -5.08 -40.14 14.87
C PRO A 186 -6.35 -41.00 14.87
N ALA A 187 -7.27 -40.69 13.95
CA ALA A 187 -8.45 -41.52 13.74
C ALA A 187 -8.04 -42.92 13.25
N PRO A 188 -8.81 -43.97 13.59
CA PRO A 188 -8.56 -45.31 13.07
C PRO A 188 -8.68 -45.33 11.54
N GLU A 189 -7.89 -46.19 10.90
CA GLU A 189 -7.94 -46.38 9.45
C GLU A 189 -9.32 -46.93 9.05
N ALA A 190 -9.87 -46.39 7.95
CA ALA A 190 -11.14 -46.87 7.43
C ALA A 190 -10.99 -48.31 6.90
N ASP A 191 -12.04 -49.12 7.03
CA ASP A 191 -12.05 -50.42 6.36
C ASP A 191 -11.95 -50.25 4.84
N ARG A 192 -11.45 -51.29 4.16
CA ARG A 192 -11.17 -51.26 2.72
C ARG A 192 -12.38 -50.88 1.87
N ALA A 193 -13.57 -51.37 2.21
CA ALA A 193 -14.78 -51.06 1.46
C ALA A 193 -15.19 -49.59 1.64
N THR A 194 -15.11 -49.08 2.87
CA THR A 194 -15.34 -47.66 3.17
C THR A 194 -14.34 -46.76 2.46
N TRP A 195 -13.05 -47.12 2.47
CA TRP A 195 -12.00 -46.38 1.77
C TRP A 195 -12.29 -46.31 0.27
N LEU A 196 -12.55 -47.45 -0.38
CA LEU A 196 -12.85 -47.51 -1.81
C LEU A 196 -14.09 -46.66 -2.17
N ARG A 197 -15.13 -46.74 -1.34
CA ARG A 197 -16.34 -45.94 -1.52
C ARG A 197 -16.01 -44.45 -1.48
N ARG A 198 -15.27 -43.99 -0.46
CA ARG A 198 -14.90 -42.57 -0.30
C ARG A 198 -14.06 -42.08 -1.47
N VAL A 199 -12.97 -42.77 -1.81
CA VAL A 199 -12.07 -42.32 -2.89
C VAL A 199 -12.77 -42.30 -4.26
N THR A 200 -13.67 -43.24 -4.53
CA THR A 200 -14.46 -43.23 -5.78
C THR A 200 -15.42 -42.04 -5.79
N PHE A 201 -16.14 -41.81 -4.68
CA PHE A 201 -16.98 -40.63 -4.51
C PHE A 201 -16.22 -39.32 -4.42
N ASP A 202 -14.91 -39.30 -4.21
CA ASP A 202 -14.07 -38.10 -4.17
C ASP A 202 -13.42 -37.80 -5.53
N LEU A 203 -13.11 -38.83 -6.31
CA LEU A 203 -12.48 -38.66 -7.62
C LEU A 203 -13.49 -38.60 -8.77
N THR A 204 -14.54 -39.42 -8.79
CA THR A 204 -15.45 -39.53 -9.95
C THR A 204 -16.87 -39.05 -9.65
N GLY A 205 -17.27 -39.04 -8.38
CA GLY A 205 -18.57 -38.54 -7.92
C GLY A 205 -19.67 -39.60 -7.98
N LEU A 206 -19.28 -40.83 -8.31
CA LEU A 206 -20.14 -41.99 -8.41
C LEU A 206 -19.70 -43.04 -7.38
N PRO A 207 -20.61 -43.92 -6.95
CA PRO A 207 -20.22 -45.08 -6.14
C PRO A 207 -19.39 -46.07 -6.97
N PRO A 208 -18.54 -46.89 -6.32
CA PRO A 208 -17.91 -48.02 -6.99
C PRO A 208 -18.97 -49.08 -7.34
N THR A 209 -18.74 -49.80 -8.44
CA THR A 209 -19.56 -50.96 -8.83
C THR A 209 -19.26 -52.17 -7.94
N LEU A 210 -20.20 -53.13 -7.90
CA LEU A 210 -20.00 -54.37 -7.13
C LEU A 210 -18.76 -55.15 -7.58
N VAL A 211 -18.48 -55.17 -8.88
CA VAL A 211 -17.29 -55.84 -9.43
C VAL A 211 -16.02 -55.15 -8.96
N GLU A 212 -15.96 -53.82 -8.97
CA GLU A 212 -14.79 -53.08 -8.47
C GLU A 212 -14.57 -53.29 -6.98
N VAL A 213 -15.66 -53.35 -6.18
CA VAL A 213 -15.57 -53.65 -4.74
C VAL A 213 -15.01 -55.04 -4.53
N GLN A 214 -15.55 -56.07 -5.20
CA GLN A 214 -15.09 -57.45 -5.06
C GLN A 214 -13.64 -57.61 -5.49
N SER A 215 -13.27 -57.06 -6.65
CA SER A 215 -11.89 -57.11 -7.15
C SER A 215 -10.92 -56.42 -6.20
N PHE A 216 -11.28 -55.25 -5.67
CA PHE A 216 -10.42 -54.55 -4.71
C PHE A 216 -10.31 -55.29 -3.38
N LEU A 217 -11.39 -55.85 -2.85
CA LEU A 217 -11.35 -56.57 -1.58
C LEU A 217 -10.58 -57.90 -1.67
N ALA A 218 -10.48 -58.49 -2.86
CA ALA A 218 -9.71 -59.70 -3.12
C ALA A 218 -8.23 -59.44 -3.48
N ASP A 219 -7.84 -58.20 -3.74
CA ASP A 219 -6.47 -57.83 -4.14
C ASP A 219 -5.61 -57.45 -2.92
N ASP A 220 -4.83 -58.40 -2.41
CA ASP A 220 -3.90 -58.17 -1.28
C ASP A 220 -2.50 -57.70 -1.72
N SER A 221 -2.33 -57.29 -2.99
CA SER A 221 -1.06 -56.77 -3.46
C SER A 221 -0.73 -55.42 -2.83
N ALA A 222 0.57 -55.13 -2.67
CA ALA A 222 1.04 -53.84 -2.17
C ALA A 222 0.66 -52.65 -3.07
N THR A 223 0.27 -52.90 -4.32
CA THR A 223 -0.10 -51.87 -5.30
C THR A 223 -1.61 -51.69 -5.47
N ALA A 224 -2.44 -52.48 -4.77
CA ALA A 224 -3.88 -52.47 -4.92
C ALA A 224 -4.50 -51.05 -4.79
N TRP A 225 -3.97 -50.21 -3.89
CA TRP A 225 -4.54 -48.88 -3.64
C TRP A 225 -4.16 -47.92 -4.75
N ALA A 226 -2.90 -47.97 -5.19
CA ALA A 226 -2.39 -47.19 -6.31
C ALA A 226 -3.15 -47.54 -7.60
N ASN A 227 -3.35 -48.84 -7.87
CA ASN A 227 -4.11 -49.30 -9.04
C ASN A 227 -5.55 -48.76 -9.06
N VAL A 228 -6.22 -48.68 -7.90
CA VAL A 228 -7.55 -48.06 -7.80
C VAL A 228 -7.48 -46.58 -8.13
N VAL A 229 -6.55 -45.83 -7.51
CA VAL A 229 -6.40 -44.38 -7.73
C VAL A 229 -6.09 -44.09 -9.20
N ASP A 230 -5.13 -44.79 -9.80
CA ASP A 230 -4.73 -44.61 -11.19
C ASP A 230 -5.90 -44.89 -12.15
N ARG A 231 -6.67 -45.94 -11.89
CA ARG A 231 -7.87 -46.27 -12.67
C ARG A 231 -8.94 -45.18 -12.56
N LEU A 232 -9.15 -44.63 -11.37
CA LEU A 232 -10.12 -43.55 -11.13
C LEU A 232 -9.69 -42.25 -11.80
N LEU A 233 -8.41 -41.88 -11.68
CA LEU A 233 -7.85 -40.68 -12.32
C LEU A 233 -7.86 -40.79 -13.86
N SER A 234 -7.66 -41.99 -14.40
CA SER A 234 -7.72 -42.27 -15.84
C SER A 234 -9.15 -42.28 -16.40
N SER A 235 -10.18 -42.29 -15.54
CA SER A 235 -11.57 -42.29 -15.98
C SER A 235 -12.00 -40.92 -16.53
N PRO A 236 -12.73 -40.85 -17.65
CA PRO A 236 -13.36 -39.60 -18.09
C PRO A 236 -14.24 -38.93 -17.02
N ARG A 237 -14.83 -39.73 -16.12
CA ARG A 237 -15.67 -39.26 -15.01
C ARG A 237 -14.91 -38.37 -14.02
N TYR A 238 -13.60 -38.58 -13.85
CA TYR A 238 -12.77 -37.68 -13.06
C TYR A 238 -12.75 -36.28 -13.66
N GLY A 239 -12.52 -36.19 -14.97
CA GLY A 239 -12.56 -34.93 -15.72
C GLY A 239 -13.93 -34.26 -15.68
N GLU A 240 -15.01 -35.02 -15.88
CA GLU A 240 -16.39 -34.51 -15.79
C GLU A 240 -16.70 -33.92 -14.41
N ARG A 241 -16.33 -34.61 -13.33
CA ARG A 241 -16.53 -34.14 -11.97
C ARG A 241 -15.82 -32.81 -11.71
N TRP A 242 -14.53 -32.74 -12.03
CA TRP A 242 -13.75 -31.52 -11.81
C TRP A 242 -14.18 -30.39 -12.73
N GLY A 243 -14.54 -30.70 -13.98
CA GLY A 243 -15.12 -29.76 -14.92
C GLY A 243 -16.35 -29.07 -14.35
N ARG A 244 -17.28 -29.82 -13.73
CA ARG A 244 -18.45 -29.24 -13.05
C ARG A 244 -18.06 -28.24 -11.97
N TYR A 245 -17.15 -28.61 -11.06
CA TYR A 245 -16.72 -27.69 -9.98
C TYR A 245 -16.11 -26.40 -10.53
N TRP A 246 -15.28 -26.50 -11.57
CA TRP A 246 -14.67 -25.33 -12.19
C TRP A 246 -15.69 -24.45 -12.93
N LEU A 247 -16.65 -25.05 -13.63
CA LEU A 247 -17.73 -24.32 -14.29
C LEU A 247 -18.66 -23.63 -13.28
N ASP A 248 -18.92 -24.27 -12.13
CA ASP A 248 -19.66 -23.66 -11.02
C ASP A 248 -18.91 -22.43 -10.48
N VAL A 249 -17.60 -22.54 -10.24
CA VAL A 249 -16.75 -21.41 -9.78
C VAL A 249 -16.71 -20.28 -10.81
N ALA A 250 -16.60 -20.63 -12.10
CA ALA A 250 -16.61 -19.67 -13.20
C ALA A 250 -18.00 -19.03 -13.43
N ARG A 251 -19.04 -19.47 -12.70
CA ARG A 251 -20.45 -19.08 -12.90
C ARG A 251 -20.88 -19.25 -14.35
N TYR A 252 -20.40 -20.32 -14.98
CA TYR A 252 -20.74 -20.60 -16.37
C TYR A 252 -22.24 -20.86 -16.47
N ALA A 253 -22.92 -20.06 -17.28
CA ALA A 253 -24.30 -20.24 -17.66
C ALA A 253 -24.43 -19.95 -19.15
N ASP A 254 -25.04 -20.87 -19.91
CA ASP A 254 -25.27 -20.74 -21.36
C ASP A 254 -26.00 -19.45 -21.76
N THR A 255 -26.63 -18.76 -20.81
CA THR A 255 -27.42 -17.56 -21.04
C THR A 255 -26.66 -16.24 -20.86
N LYS A 256 -25.50 -16.20 -20.20
CA LYS A 256 -24.65 -14.99 -20.04
C LYS A 256 -23.19 -15.37 -19.72
N GLY A 257 -22.42 -15.69 -20.75
CA GLY A 257 -20.96 -15.52 -20.73
C GLY A 257 -20.60 -14.08 -21.13
N TYR A 258 -19.65 -13.46 -20.44
CA TYR A 258 -19.15 -12.11 -20.71
C TYR A 258 -18.52 -11.96 -22.11
#